data_AF-G0PH70-F1
#
_entry.id   AF-G0PH70-F1
#
_cell.length_a   1.000
_cell.length_b   1.000
_cell.length_c   1.000
_cell.angle_alpha   90.00
_cell.angle_beta   90.00
_cell.angle_gamma   90.00
#
_symmetry.space_group_name_H-M   'P 1'
#
loop_
_entity.id
_entity.type
_entity.pdbx_description
1 polymer ?
#
loop_
_entity_poly.entity_id
_entity_poly.type
_entity_poly.pdbx_seq_one_letter_code
_entity_poly.pdbx_strand_id
1 'polypeptide(L)'
;MALFDKKNFEKLMAELAHGDNLIASLESLTVLSIPLETANEHNLMEKIKALAPYAQMTALSSRIMEKLEKLKELEEKKKAKKDAVNERRKLNYKRKREEEGKTEAKKMKLSDLKQQEPSKNVQQKVTGAAGNPTDAVIKNTITPKRAVTKPTLLQKALKDAFKIKKQFK
;
A
#
# COMPACT_ATOMS: atom_id res chain seq x y z
N MET A 1 -24.37 -13.95 -8.24
CA MET A 1 -24.74 -12.68 -7.56
C MET A 1 -25.20 -11.73 -8.63
N ALA A 2 -26.35 -11.08 -8.45
CA ALA A 2 -26.83 -10.09 -9.41
C ALA A 2 -26.04 -8.79 -9.25
N LEU A 3 -25.72 -8.13 -10.38
CA LEU A 3 -25.12 -6.79 -10.37
C LEU A 3 -26.12 -5.79 -9.79
N PHE A 4 -25.60 -4.79 -9.09
CA PHE A 4 -26.44 -3.75 -8.47
C PHE A 4 -26.99 -2.81 -9.54
N ASP A 5 -28.31 -2.71 -9.60
CA ASP A 5 -29.03 -1.69 -10.37
C ASP A 5 -29.84 -0.82 -9.40
N LYS A 6 -29.53 0.48 -9.40
CA LYS A 6 -30.15 1.47 -8.51
C LYS A 6 -31.66 1.58 -8.74
N LYS A 7 -32.12 1.54 -10.00
CA LYS A 7 -33.55 1.69 -10.32
C LYS A 7 -34.36 0.49 -9.81
N ASN A 8 -33.82 -0.71 -10.00
CA ASN A 8 -34.44 -1.93 -9.48
C ASN A 8 -34.46 -1.93 -7.95
N PHE A 9 -33.37 -1.49 -7.31
CA PHE A 9 -33.31 -1.36 -5.86
C PHE A 9 -34.35 -0.37 -5.32
N GLU A 10 -34.48 0.82 -5.92
CA GLU A 10 -35.49 1.81 -5.52
C GLU A 10 -36.92 1.25 -5.64
N LYS A 11 -37.19 0.48 -6.70
CA LYS A 11 -38.48 -0.19 -6.86
C LYS A 11 -38.74 -1.21 -5.75
N LEU A 12 -37.77 -2.06 -5.42
CA LEU A 12 -37.87 -3.02 -4.32
C LEU A 12 -38.09 -2.31 -2.97
N MET A 13 -37.43 -1.16 -2.76
CA MET A 13 -37.62 -0.36 -1.54
C MET A 13 -39.00 0.29 -1.45
N ALA A 14 -39.60 0.66 -2.60
CA ALA A 14 -40.96 1.15 -2.65
C ALA A 14 -41.98 0.03 -2.38
N GLU A 15 -41.80 -1.15 -2.98
CA GLU A 15 -42.62 -2.34 -2.73
C GLU A 15 -42.60 -2.71 -1.23
N LEU A 16 -41.41 -2.70 -0.61
CA LEU A 16 -41.27 -2.88 0.85
C LEU A 16 -41.99 -1.82 1.69
N ALA A 17 -42.04 -0.57 1.23
CA ALA A 17 -42.71 0.50 1.95
C ALA A 17 -44.24 0.43 1.83
N HIS A 18 -44.75 -0.04 0.69
CA HIS A 18 -46.18 -0.18 0.42
C HIS A 18 -46.76 -1.50 0.95
N GLY A 19 -45.92 -2.47 1.30
CA GLY A 19 -46.38 -3.79 1.77
C GLY A 19 -46.70 -4.77 0.64
N ASP A 20 -46.40 -4.40 -0.61
CA ASP A 20 -46.64 -5.21 -1.78
C ASP A 20 -45.52 -6.23 -1.97
N ASN A 21 -45.86 -7.49 -2.22
CA ASN A 21 -44.91 -8.55 -2.58
C ASN A 21 -43.66 -8.62 -1.69
N LEU A 22 -43.84 -8.46 -0.37
CA LEU A 22 -42.75 -8.38 0.62
C LEU A 22 -41.75 -9.54 0.54
N ILE A 23 -42.24 -10.77 0.36
CA ILE A 23 -41.40 -11.97 0.29
C ILE A 23 -40.52 -11.93 -0.97
N ALA A 24 -41.10 -11.71 -2.14
CA ALA A 24 -40.36 -11.64 -3.41
C ALA A 24 -39.34 -10.47 -3.42
N SER A 25 -39.71 -9.35 -2.78
CA SER A 25 -38.82 -8.20 -2.60
C SER A 25 -37.61 -8.55 -1.73
N LEU A 26 -37.84 -9.20 -0.60
CA LEU A 26 -36.77 -9.66 0.30
C LEU A 26 -35.88 -10.71 -0.37
N GLU A 27 -36.45 -11.67 -1.10
CA GLU A 27 -35.69 -12.66 -1.87
C GLU A 27 -34.76 -11.98 -2.88
N SER A 28 -35.27 -11.00 -3.63
CA SER A 28 -34.49 -10.22 -4.59
C SER A 28 -33.35 -9.45 -3.92
N LEU A 29 -33.63 -8.81 -2.78
CA LEU A 29 -32.62 -8.12 -1.97
C LEU A 29 -31.55 -9.07 -1.42
N THR A 30 -31.89 -10.33 -1.15
CA THR A 30 -30.88 -11.31 -0.72
C THR A 30 -29.89 -11.65 -1.84
N VAL A 31 -30.24 -11.50 -3.12
CA VAL A 31 -29.37 -11.85 -4.26
C VAL A 31 -28.55 -10.66 -4.74
N LEU A 32 -29.07 -9.45 -4.55
CA LEU A 32 -28.43 -8.19 -4.95
C LEU A 32 -27.17 -7.89 -4.12
N SER A 33 -26.16 -7.36 -4.81
CA SER A 33 -24.93 -6.86 -4.18
C SER A 33 -25.06 -5.38 -3.82
N ILE A 34 -25.76 -5.08 -2.73
CA ILE A 34 -26.09 -3.70 -2.33
C ILE A 34 -24.83 -3.00 -1.75
N PRO A 35 -24.38 -1.86 -2.31
CA PRO A 35 -23.32 -1.05 -1.72
C PRO A 35 -23.73 -0.49 -0.35
N LEU A 36 -22.77 -0.38 0.58
CA LEU A 36 -23.05 0.12 1.94
C LEU A 36 -23.58 1.56 1.94
N GLU A 37 -23.07 2.40 1.03
CA GLU A 37 -23.52 3.78 0.84
C GLU A 37 -25.03 3.84 0.57
N THR A 38 -25.51 3.08 -0.42
CA THR A 38 -26.94 3.05 -0.77
C THR A 38 -27.79 2.38 0.30
N ALA A 39 -27.28 1.35 0.97
CA ALA A 39 -27.99 0.73 2.10
C ALA A 39 -28.23 1.72 3.25
N ASN A 40 -27.26 2.61 3.51
CA ASN A 40 -27.37 3.64 4.54
C ASN A 40 -28.30 4.78 4.10
N GLU A 41 -28.22 5.25 2.85
CA GLU A 41 -29.11 6.29 2.31
C GLU A 41 -30.60 5.94 2.48
N HIS A 42 -30.94 4.66 2.32
CA HIS A 42 -32.33 4.19 2.38
C HIS A 42 -32.73 3.60 3.74
N ASN A 43 -31.88 3.69 4.77
CA ASN A 43 -32.07 3.07 6.10
C ASN A 43 -32.49 1.60 6.00
N LEU A 44 -31.87 0.86 5.08
CA LEU A 44 -32.27 -0.52 4.73
C LEU A 44 -32.27 -1.45 5.95
N MET A 45 -31.26 -1.33 6.82
CA MET A 45 -31.15 -2.10 8.06
C MET A 45 -32.36 -1.91 8.98
N GLU A 46 -32.85 -0.68 9.13
CA GLU A 46 -33.98 -0.39 10.02
C GLU A 46 -35.29 -0.92 9.45
N LYS A 47 -35.50 -0.75 8.14
CA LYS A 47 -36.67 -1.26 7.43
C LYS A 47 -36.75 -2.79 7.50
N ILE A 48 -35.62 -3.48 7.33
CA ILE A 48 -35.57 -4.95 7.44
C ILE A 48 -35.76 -5.41 8.89
N LYS A 49 -35.23 -4.68 9.89
CA LYS A 49 -35.49 -4.97 11.30
C LYS A 49 -36.97 -4.84 11.66
N ALA A 50 -37.67 -3.85 11.11
CA ALA A 50 -39.10 -3.70 11.30
C ALA A 50 -39.91 -4.87 10.70
N LEU A 51 -39.36 -5.55 9.69
CA LEU A 51 -39.96 -6.74 9.06
C LEU A 51 -39.57 -8.06 9.73
N ALA A 52 -38.60 -8.07 10.66
CA ALA A 52 -38.17 -9.25 11.40
C ALA A 52 -39.24 -9.94 12.28
N PRO A 53 -40.25 -9.24 12.85
CA PRO A 53 -41.30 -9.86 13.67
C PRO A 53 -42.21 -10.81 12.88
N TYR A 54 -42.23 -10.71 11.56
CA TYR A 54 -43.04 -11.57 10.70
C TYR A 54 -42.29 -12.88 10.44
N ALA A 55 -42.76 -13.98 11.05
CA ALA A 55 -42.09 -15.28 11.09
C ALA A 55 -41.65 -15.82 9.71
N GLN A 56 -42.43 -15.56 8.65
CA GLN A 56 -42.09 -15.99 7.28
C GLN A 56 -40.91 -15.22 6.68
N MET A 57 -40.66 -14.00 7.15
CA MET A 57 -39.64 -13.08 6.62
C MET A 57 -38.37 -13.09 7.46
N THR A 58 -38.41 -13.59 8.70
CA THR A 58 -37.28 -13.58 9.65
C THR A 58 -35.98 -14.17 9.08
N ALA A 59 -36.06 -15.27 8.33
CA ALA A 59 -34.88 -15.91 7.74
C ALA A 59 -34.24 -15.04 6.65
N LEU A 60 -35.05 -14.46 5.76
CA LEU A 60 -34.58 -13.58 4.69
C LEU A 60 -34.02 -12.27 5.27
N SER A 61 -34.74 -11.67 6.21
CA SER A 61 -34.33 -10.46 6.93
C SER A 61 -32.99 -10.66 7.64
N SER A 62 -32.82 -11.76 8.36
CA SER A 62 -31.56 -12.12 9.03
C SER A 62 -30.41 -12.24 8.04
N ARG A 63 -30.64 -12.90 6.90
CA ARG A 63 -29.63 -13.09 5.85
C ARG A 63 -29.17 -11.76 5.22
N ILE A 64 -30.09 -10.81 5.04
CA ILE A 64 -29.74 -9.49 4.50
C ILE A 64 -28.95 -8.69 5.55
N MET A 65 -29.38 -8.71 6.81
CA MET A 65 -28.67 -8.04 7.90
C MET A 65 -27.24 -8.57 8.05
N GLU A 66 -27.04 -9.88 8.07
CA GLU A 66 -25.72 -10.50 8.18
C GLU A 66 -24.79 -10.08 7.01
N LYS A 67 -25.32 -9.93 5.80
CA LYS A 67 -24.56 -9.44 4.65
C LYS A 67 -24.12 -7.99 4.81
N LEU A 68 -25.02 -7.12 5.27
CA LEU A 68 -24.72 -5.71 5.49
C LEU A 68 -23.70 -5.53 6.62
N GLU A 69 -23.81 -6.30 7.70
CA GLU A 69 -22.83 -6.31 8.80
C GLU A 69 -21.45 -6.78 8.33
N LYS A 70 -21.37 -7.86 7.55
CA LYS A 70 -20.11 -8.32 6.95
C LYS A 70 -19.47 -7.28 6.04
N LEU A 71 -20.27 -6.57 5.24
CA LEU A 71 -19.78 -5.49 4.38
C LEU A 71 -19.23 -4.32 5.21
N LYS A 72 -19.94 -3.94 6.27
CA LYS A 72 -19.50 -2.88 7.20
C LYS A 72 -18.18 -3.24 7.87
N GLU A 73 -18.05 -4.46 8.39
CA GLU A 73 -16.79 -4.93 8.98
C GLU A 73 -15.63 -4.93 7.98
N LEU A 74 -15.88 -5.33 6.72
CA LEU A 74 -14.86 -5.35 5.69
C LEU A 74 -14.36 -3.94 5.35
N GLU A 75 -15.26 -2.96 5.29
CA GLU A 75 -14.90 -1.56 5.09
C GLU A 75 -14.13 -0.99 6.28
N GLU A 76 -14.58 -1.27 7.51
CA GLU A 76 -13.87 -0.84 8.72
C GLU A 76 -12.47 -1.47 8.80
N LYS A 77 -12.32 -2.76 8.51
CA LYS A 77 -11.02 -3.44 8.44
C LYS A 77 -10.12 -2.84 7.35
N LYS A 78 -10.68 -2.45 6.19
CA LYS A 78 -9.92 -1.78 5.13
C LYS A 78 -9.46 -0.39 5.56
N LYS A 79 -10.31 0.38 6.24
CA LYS A 79 -9.99 1.70 6.78
C LYS A 79 -8.91 1.61 7.86
N ALA A 80 -9.09 0.72 8.83
CA ALA A 80 -8.11 0.47 9.90
C ALA A 80 -6.73 0.06 9.35
N LYS A 81 -6.68 -0.78 8.31
CA LYS A 81 -5.42 -1.13 7.65
C LYS A 81 -4.74 0.08 6.99
N LYS A 82 -5.50 0.94 6.31
CA LYS A 82 -4.97 2.18 5.72
C LYS A 82 -4.43 3.12 6.79
N ASP A 83 -5.16 3.29 7.89
CA ASP A 83 -4.78 4.17 9.00
C ASP A 83 -3.53 3.65 9.73
N ALA A 84 -3.45 2.34 10.00
CA ALA A 84 -2.26 1.72 10.59
C ALA A 84 -1.00 1.87 9.72
N VAL A 85 -1.14 1.77 8.39
CA VAL A 85 -0.02 2.02 7.46
C VAL A 85 0.40 3.49 7.50
N ASN A 86 -0.56 4.41 7.58
CA ASN A 86 -0.28 5.84 7.63
C ASN A 86 0.43 6.23 8.93
N GLU A 87 -0.05 5.76 10.08
CA GLU A 87 0.59 5.99 11.38
C GLU A 87 1.99 5.37 11.45
N ARG A 88 2.17 4.16 10.90
CA ARG A 88 3.50 3.55 10.79
C ARG A 88 4.44 4.38 9.92
N ARG A 89 3.95 4.99 8.84
CA ARG A 89 4.76 5.91 8.01
C ARG A 89 5.14 7.16 8.80
N LYS A 90 4.18 7.82 9.45
CA LYS A 90 4.44 9.03 10.28
C LYS A 90 5.48 8.77 11.36
N LEU A 91 5.35 7.66 12.10
CA LEU A 91 6.31 7.24 13.13
C LEU A 91 7.71 7.01 12.54
N ASN A 92 7.80 6.41 11.36
CA ASN A 92 9.09 6.15 10.72
C ASN A 92 9.77 7.44 10.22
N TYR A 93 8.99 8.40 9.70
CA TYR A 93 9.51 9.74 9.37
C TYR A 93 10.01 10.47 10.61
N LYS A 94 9.26 10.41 11.72
CA LYS A 94 9.68 11.04 12.98
C LYS A 94 11.00 10.46 13.50
N ARG A 95 11.14 9.12 13.52
CA ARG A 95 12.38 8.45 13.93
C ARG A 95 13.57 8.82 13.04
N LYS A 96 13.39 8.84 11.71
CA LYS A 96 14.45 9.24 10.79
C LYS A 96 14.91 10.68 11.02
N ARG A 97 13.96 11.60 11.26
CA ARG A 97 14.29 13.01 11.53
C ARG A 97 15.08 13.17 12.83
N GLU A 98 14.75 12.41 13.87
CA GLU A 98 15.50 12.38 15.13
C GLU A 98 16.88 11.73 14.98
N GLU A 99 17.04 10.71 14.13
CA GLU A 99 18.34 10.09 13.82
C GLU A 99 19.24 10.98 12.94
N GLU A 100 18.67 11.68 11.96
CA GLU A 100 19.39 12.64 11.12
C GLU A 100 19.87 13.84 11.95
N GLY A 101 19.02 14.40 12.82
CA GLY A 101 19.43 15.47 13.75
C GLY A 101 20.55 15.05 14.72
N LYS A 102 20.57 13.78 15.15
CA LYS A 102 21.64 13.23 16.01
C LYS A 102 22.96 12.98 15.26
N THR A 103 22.90 12.74 13.95
CA THR A 103 24.10 12.51 13.12
C THR A 103 24.68 13.81 12.57
N GLU A 104 23.87 14.84 12.32
CA GLU A 104 24.36 16.20 12.00
C GLU A 104 25.09 16.84 13.19
N ALA A 105 24.57 16.70 14.42
CA ALA A 105 25.23 17.23 15.62
C ALA A 105 26.60 16.58 15.91
N LYS A 106 26.83 15.33 15.43
CA LYS A 106 28.14 14.67 15.52
C LYS A 106 29.11 15.08 14.42
N LYS A 107 28.62 15.53 13.25
CA LYS A 107 29.49 15.99 12.14
C LYS A 107 30.04 17.39 12.37
N MET A 108 29.27 18.30 12.99
CA MET A 108 29.78 19.64 13.30
C MET A 108 30.98 19.63 14.26
N LYS A 109 31.08 18.64 15.16
CA LYS A 109 32.22 18.52 16.08
C LYS A 109 33.54 18.04 15.44
N LEU A 110 33.52 17.53 14.21
CA LEU A 110 34.74 17.06 13.52
C LEU A 110 35.29 18.07 12.49
N SER A 111 34.53 19.11 12.15
CA SER A 111 34.93 20.14 11.18
C SER A 111 35.91 21.18 11.76
N ASP A 112 36.01 21.31 13.09
CA ASP A 112 36.82 22.35 13.74
C ASP A 112 38.28 21.95 14.02
N LEU A 113 38.74 20.75 13.62
CA LEU A 113 40.10 20.26 13.91
C LEU A 113 41.03 20.10 12.70
N LYS A 114 40.68 20.63 11.52
CA LYS A 114 41.56 20.59 10.33
C LYS A 114 41.78 21.97 9.71
N GLN A 115 42.44 22.85 10.45
CA GLN A 115 43.14 24.01 9.87
C GLN A 115 44.49 24.19 10.57
N GLN A 116 45.53 23.59 9.99
CA GLN A 116 46.99 23.80 10.15
C GLN A 116 47.62 22.59 9.44
N GLU A 117 48.52 22.61 8.46
CA GLU A 117 49.42 23.58 7.85
C GLU A 117 49.92 22.92 6.52
N PRO A 118 50.67 23.62 5.64
CA PRO A 118 50.69 23.35 4.19
C PRO A 118 51.94 22.60 3.65
N SER A 119 51.87 22.28 2.35
CA SER A 119 52.98 22.19 1.38
C SER A 119 53.76 20.87 1.23
N LYS A 120 53.68 20.26 0.03
CA LYS A 120 54.79 20.16 -0.95
C LYS A 120 54.45 19.21 -2.12
N ASN A 121 54.25 19.83 -3.29
CA ASN A 121 54.93 19.58 -4.56
C ASN A 121 55.51 18.17 -4.85
N VAL A 122 54.94 17.43 -5.81
CA VAL A 122 55.69 16.61 -6.79
C VAL A 122 54.91 16.56 -8.12
N GLN A 123 55.53 17.08 -9.18
CA GLN A 123 55.17 16.90 -10.60
C GLN A 123 55.53 15.49 -11.11
N GLN A 124 54.78 14.99 -12.10
CA GLN A 124 55.21 14.32 -13.37
C GLN A 124 54.09 13.39 -13.86
N LYS A 125 53.45 13.61 -15.03
CA LYS A 125 53.78 13.04 -16.38
C LYS A 125 54.21 11.56 -16.28
N VAL A 126 53.65 10.55 -16.96
CA VAL A 126 53.45 10.38 -18.42
C VAL A 126 52.59 9.12 -18.70
N THR A 127 51.84 9.18 -19.80
CA THR A 127 51.44 8.14 -20.79
C THR A 127 51.69 6.63 -20.57
N GLY A 128 50.71 5.80 -20.99
CA GLY A 128 50.95 4.77 -22.00
C GLY A 128 50.73 3.28 -21.66
N ALA A 129 49.71 2.70 -22.32
CA ALA A 129 49.66 1.38 -22.96
C ALA A 129 49.96 0.06 -22.19
N ALA A 130 48.91 -0.77 -22.12
CA ALA A 130 48.82 -2.20 -22.46
C ALA A 130 50.00 -3.16 -22.17
N GLY A 131 49.72 -4.20 -21.37
CA GLY A 131 50.49 -5.46 -21.38
C GLY A 131 50.42 -6.23 -20.07
N ASN A 132 49.71 -7.35 -20.06
CA ASN A 132 49.84 -8.47 -19.11
C ASN A 132 50.71 -9.57 -19.80
N PRO A 133 51.21 -10.66 -19.16
CA PRO A 133 50.90 -11.21 -17.83
C PRO A 133 52.14 -11.78 -17.04
N THR A 134 51.85 -12.47 -15.91
CA THR A 134 52.70 -13.40 -15.09
C THR A 134 53.82 -12.73 -14.27
N ASP A 135 54.01 -12.95 -12.97
CA ASP A 135 53.99 -14.20 -12.22
C ASP A 135 53.67 -14.00 -10.71
N ALA A 136 53.43 -15.12 -10.02
CA ALA A 136 52.82 -15.31 -8.70
C ALA A 136 53.26 -14.45 -7.49
N VAL A 137 52.28 -13.94 -6.72
CA VAL A 137 52.36 -13.80 -5.26
C VAL A 137 51.03 -14.20 -4.64
N ILE A 138 51.03 -15.31 -3.90
CA ILE A 138 49.94 -15.79 -3.05
C ILE A 138 49.73 -14.78 -1.92
N LYS A 139 48.58 -14.10 -1.89
CA LYS A 139 48.03 -13.50 -0.68
C LYS A 139 46.55 -13.86 -0.58
N ASN A 140 46.23 -14.60 0.49
CA ASN A 140 44.89 -14.93 0.93
C ASN A 140 43.98 -13.70 0.97
N THR A 141 43.17 -13.51 -0.08
CA THR A 141 41.98 -12.66 -0.01
C THR A 141 40.77 -13.57 0.01
N ILE A 142 40.28 -13.83 1.21
CA ILE A 142 38.90 -14.25 1.46
C ILE A 142 38.02 -13.26 0.68
N THR A 143 37.44 -13.71 -0.43
CA THR A 143 36.44 -12.90 -1.13
C THR A 143 35.21 -12.86 -0.23
N PRO A 144 34.79 -11.70 0.32
CA PRO A 144 33.52 -11.64 1.00
C PRO A 144 32.46 -11.95 -0.06
N LYS A 145 31.71 -13.04 0.13
CA LYS A 145 30.48 -13.30 -0.64
C LYS A 145 29.69 -11.99 -0.64
N ARG A 146 29.65 -11.32 -1.80
CA ARG A 146 28.89 -10.06 -1.98
C ARG A 146 27.47 -10.36 -1.52
N ALA A 147 27.06 -9.77 -0.41
CA ALA A 147 25.67 -9.78 0.01
C ALA A 147 24.86 -9.27 -1.18
N VAL A 148 23.85 -10.04 -1.59
CA VAL A 148 22.92 -9.66 -2.65
C VAL A 148 22.14 -8.46 -2.15
N THR A 149 22.68 -7.27 -2.41
CA THR A 149 22.06 -6.01 -2.04
C THR A 149 20.95 -5.76 -3.06
N LYS A 150 19.73 -5.58 -2.55
CA LYS A 150 18.58 -5.25 -3.40
C LYS A 150 18.91 -3.99 -4.19
N PRO A 151 18.62 -3.94 -5.51
CA PRO A 151 18.97 -2.80 -6.33
C PRO A 151 18.26 -1.54 -5.83
N THR A 152 19.00 -0.45 -5.76
CA THR A 152 18.43 0.85 -5.37
C THR A 152 17.48 1.37 -6.44
N LEU A 153 16.60 2.30 -6.08
CA LEU A 153 15.64 2.90 -7.02
C LEU A 153 16.35 3.53 -8.23
N LEU A 154 17.50 4.19 -8.01
CA LEU A 154 18.33 4.76 -9.06
C LEU A 154 18.87 3.69 -10.01
N GLN A 155 19.36 2.56 -9.47
CA GLN A 155 19.84 1.44 -10.29
C GLN A 155 18.72 0.81 -11.13
N LYS A 156 17.50 0.78 -10.60
CA LYS A 156 16.32 0.28 -11.33
C LYS A 156 15.93 1.24 -12.46
N ALA A 157 15.86 2.53 -12.17
CA ALA A 157 15.55 3.56 -13.17
C ALA A 157 16.57 3.58 -14.32
N LEU A 158 17.87 3.46 -14.00
CA LEU A 158 18.91 3.37 -15.03
C LEU A 158 18.76 2.12 -15.89
N LYS A 159 18.49 0.95 -15.30
CA LYS A 159 18.25 -0.29 -16.06
C LYS A 159 17.05 -0.17 -17.00
N ASP A 160 15.97 0.44 -16.53
CA ASP A 160 14.76 0.64 -17.34
C ASP A 160 15.03 1.63 -18.48
N ALA A 161 15.77 2.73 -18.22
CA ALA A 161 16.19 3.67 -19.26
C ALA A 161 17.07 3.02 -20.34
N PHE A 162 18.00 2.13 -19.95
CA PHE A 162 18.83 1.38 -20.91
C PHE A 162 18.01 0.37 -21.72
N LYS A 163 16.99 -0.26 -21.14
CA LYS A 163 16.07 -1.14 -21.89
C LYS A 163 15.28 -0.36 -22.93
N ILE A 164 14.73 0.80 -22.54
CA ILE A 164 14.00 1.68 -23.46
C ILE A 164 14.92 2.10 -24.61
N LYS A 165 16.15 2.58 -24.31
CA LYS A 165 17.12 2.98 -25.35
C LYS A 165 17.46 1.86 -26.34
N LYS A 166 17.41 0.59 -25.92
CA LYS A 166 17.69 -0.56 -26.79
C LYS A 166 16.52 -0.93 -27.71
N GLN A 167 15.29 -0.49 -27.40
CA GLN A 167 14.11 -0.76 -28.23
C GLN A 167 13.91 0.24 -29.37
N PHE A 168 14.56 1.41 -29.28
CA PHE A 168 14.47 2.48 -30.28
C PHE A 168 15.79 2.64 -31.08
N LYS A 169 16.57 1.56 -31.19
CA LYS A 169 17.83 1.51 -31.93
C LYS A 169 17.82 0.31 -32.86
#